data_AF-A0A1X2I327-F1
#
_entry.id   AF-A0A1X2I327-F1
#
_cell.length_a   1.000
_cell.length_b   1.000
_cell.length_c   1.000
_cell.angle_alpha   90.00
_cell.angle_beta   90.00
_cell.angle_gamma   90.00
#
_symmetry.space_group_name_H-M   'P 1'
#
loop_
_entity.id
_entity.type
_entity.pdbx_description
1 polymer ?
#
loop_
_entity_poly.entity_id
_entity_poly.type
_entity_poly.pdbx_seq_one_letter_code
_entity_poly.pdbx_strand_id
1 'polypeptide(L)'
;MITLLGLSIIGVNVGTLFYYAPDLGICPNWVYYSFGIGLFAYQSLDAIDGKQARRTGASGPLGELFDHGCDAINTSLGVLTWASATCLGQSWWTVLSLLASLGNFYLSTWDEYHTGVLYLGHFSGPVEGILMLVGIHLISGYFGPTIWELRLEEALPAINWTYSNDTRFIGAIQLNQLLIVIGSLVLILNIGAAVINVISVKLKPTDYSRADRSIVKALLGLTPFVSMCYLTYKWMSLWPDLVNEHLALFIPAIGLLFGYQVGLMIVAHVAKLSFPYINVSMIGCLSLGSLYAYLENEGYL
;
A
#
# COMPACT_ATOMS: atom_id res chain seq x y z
N MET A 1 20.03 9.17 -2.69
CA MET A 1 20.15 9.92 -1.41
C MET A 1 18.96 10.84 -1.17
N ILE A 2 18.39 11.45 -2.23
CA ILE A 2 17.17 12.28 -2.11
C ILE A 2 15.96 11.42 -1.69
N THR A 3 15.74 10.26 -2.29
CA THR A 3 14.66 9.33 -1.88
C THR A 3 14.80 8.89 -0.43
N LEU A 4 16.02 8.56 0.01
CA LEU A 4 16.27 8.17 1.41
C LEU A 4 15.96 9.30 2.40
N LEU A 5 16.25 10.55 2.03
CA LEU A 5 15.89 11.72 2.82
C LEU A 5 14.36 11.83 2.94
N GLY A 6 13.64 11.62 1.84
CA GLY A 6 12.18 11.50 1.85
C GLY A 6 11.72 10.42 2.82
N LEU A 7 12.23 9.20 2.68
CA LEU A 7 11.86 8.07 3.54
C LEU A 7 12.16 8.35 5.01
N SER A 8 13.24 9.06 5.31
CA SER A 8 13.59 9.46 6.68
C SER A 8 12.55 10.40 7.30
N ILE A 9 11.95 11.30 6.51
CA ILE A 9 10.84 12.16 6.95
C ILE A 9 9.62 11.31 7.32
N ILE A 10 9.30 10.29 6.51
CA ILE A 10 8.24 9.34 6.84
C ILE A 10 8.56 8.55 8.10
N GLY A 11 9.80 8.12 8.27
CA GLY A 11 10.28 7.47 9.49
C GLY A 11 10.08 8.34 10.74
N VAL A 12 10.34 9.64 10.64
CA VAL A 12 10.06 10.60 11.74
C VAL A 12 8.56 10.72 12.01
N ASN A 13 7.72 10.76 10.97
CA ASN A 13 6.26 10.77 11.14
C ASN A 13 5.76 9.52 11.85
N VAL A 14 6.19 8.32 11.43
CA VAL A 14 5.82 7.06 12.07
C VAL A 14 6.37 6.96 13.49
N GLY A 15 7.60 7.43 13.74
CA GLY A 15 8.15 7.51 15.09
C GLY A 15 7.34 8.45 16.00
N THR A 16 6.87 9.58 15.45
CA THR A 16 5.98 10.51 16.16
C THR A 16 4.63 9.86 16.45
N LEU A 17 4.07 9.11 15.50
CA LEU A 17 2.86 8.31 15.71
C LEU A 17 3.03 7.34 16.87
N PHE A 18 4.09 6.53 16.87
CA PHE A 18 4.33 5.56 17.95
C PHE A 18 4.63 6.21 19.30
N TYR A 19 5.17 7.42 19.32
CA TYR A 19 5.32 8.18 20.57
C TYR A 19 3.98 8.58 21.18
N TYR A 20 3.01 9.01 20.37
CA TYR A 20 1.71 9.49 20.87
C TYR A 20 0.65 8.39 20.98
N ALA A 21 0.57 7.49 20.01
CA ALA A 21 -0.48 6.50 19.85
C ALA A 21 0.09 5.21 19.20
N PRO A 22 0.83 4.38 19.97
CA PRO A 22 1.41 3.14 19.46
C PRO A 22 0.36 2.11 19.01
N ASP A 23 -0.89 2.26 19.48
CA ASP A 23 -2.07 1.49 19.11
C ASP A 23 -2.85 2.11 17.93
N LEU A 24 -2.26 3.08 17.22
CA LEU A 24 -2.89 3.82 16.12
C LEU A 24 -4.15 4.62 16.54
N GLY A 25 -4.26 4.95 17.83
CA GLY A 25 -5.29 5.83 18.36
C GLY A 25 -5.17 7.30 17.93
N ILE A 26 -5.88 8.17 18.65
CA ILE A 26 -5.96 9.60 18.37
C ILE A 26 -4.70 10.32 18.87
N CYS A 27 -4.10 11.11 17.99
CA CYS A 27 -2.94 11.96 18.26
C CYS A 27 -3.36 13.44 18.38
N PRO A 28 -2.50 14.31 18.94
CA PRO A 28 -2.67 15.75 18.81
C PRO A 28 -2.75 16.19 17.34
N ASN A 29 -3.63 17.13 17.03
CA ASN A 29 -3.93 17.57 15.66
C ASN A 29 -2.69 17.90 14.79
N TRP A 30 -1.64 18.48 15.37
CA TRP A 30 -0.42 18.83 14.65
C TRP A 30 0.30 17.61 14.06
N VAL A 31 0.16 16.44 14.67
CA VAL A 31 0.75 15.18 14.18
C VAL A 31 0.16 14.80 12.82
N TYR A 32 -1.14 15.00 12.62
CA TYR A 32 -1.78 14.76 11.32
C TYR A 32 -1.33 15.76 10.25
N TYR A 33 -1.11 17.02 10.62
CA TYR A 33 -0.47 17.98 9.70
C TYR A 33 0.94 17.53 9.31
N SER A 34 1.73 17.00 10.25
CA SER A 34 3.07 16.48 9.95
C SER A 34 3.02 15.28 9.00
N PHE A 35 2.01 14.40 9.13
CA PHE A 35 1.79 13.30 8.19
C PHE A 35 1.57 13.80 6.77
N GLY A 36 0.64 14.76 6.58
CA GLY A 36 0.35 15.34 5.28
C GLY A 36 1.56 16.06 4.67
N ILE A 37 2.24 16.91 5.44
CA ILE A 37 3.43 17.64 5.00
C ILE A 37 4.57 16.67 4.66
N GLY A 38 4.81 15.67 5.50
CA GLY A 38 5.88 14.70 5.29
C GLY A 38 5.62 13.79 4.10
N LEU A 39 4.39 13.37 3.87
CA LEU A 39 4.02 12.60 2.68
C LEU A 39 4.16 13.45 1.40
N PHE A 40 3.73 14.72 1.43
CA PHE A 40 3.95 15.65 0.33
C PHE A 40 5.44 15.88 0.05
N ALA A 41 6.25 16.03 1.09
CA ALA A 41 7.70 16.17 0.96
C ALA A 41 8.34 14.89 0.39
N TYR A 42 7.94 13.71 0.86
CA TYR A 42 8.39 12.42 0.34
C TYR A 42 8.18 12.33 -1.17
N GLN A 43 6.92 12.46 -1.64
CA GLN A 43 6.62 12.32 -3.07
C GLN A 43 7.33 13.38 -3.93
N SER A 44 7.60 14.55 -3.37
CA SER A 44 8.27 15.63 -4.08
C SER A 44 9.75 15.32 -4.24
N LEU A 45 10.39 14.83 -3.18
CA LEU A 45 11.79 14.42 -3.19
C LEU A 45 12.00 13.23 -4.12
N ASP A 46 11.12 12.24 -4.02
CA ASP A 46 11.03 11.08 -4.91
C ASP A 46 10.95 11.51 -6.39
N ALA A 47 9.95 12.30 -6.78
CA ALA A 47 9.80 12.78 -8.16
C ALA A 47 10.96 13.65 -8.69
N ILE A 48 11.79 14.21 -7.81
CA ILE A 48 12.96 15.03 -8.17
C ILE A 48 14.22 14.17 -8.33
N ASP A 49 14.28 13.00 -7.68
CA ASP A 49 15.50 12.20 -7.54
C ASP A 49 16.07 11.78 -8.91
N GLY A 50 15.23 11.31 -9.84
CA GLY A 50 15.61 10.81 -11.14
C GLY A 50 15.95 11.95 -12.10
N LYS A 51 15.29 13.11 -11.94
CA LYS A 51 15.67 14.34 -12.65
C LYS A 51 17.07 14.78 -12.24
N GLN A 52 17.36 14.74 -10.94
CA GLN A 52 18.67 15.08 -10.43
C GLN A 52 19.72 14.06 -10.84
N ALA A 53 19.42 12.76 -10.78
CA ALA A 53 20.33 11.69 -11.22
C ALA A 53 20.72 11.86 -12.70
N ARG A 54 19.76 12.20 -13.57
CA ARG A 54 20.04 12.51 -14.98
C ARG A 54 20.94 13.74 -15.12
N ARG A 55 20.65 14.80 -14.36
CA ARG A 55 21.44 16.05 -14.39
C ARG A 55 22.90 15.84 -13.97
N THR A 56 23.14 14.96 -12.99
CA THR A 56 24.49 14.70 -12.46
C THR A 56 25.19 13.52 -13.12
N GLY A 57 24.56 12.88 -14.12
CA GLY A 57 25.12 11.67 -14.76
C GLY A 57 25.18 10.45 -13.85
N ALA A 58 24.36 10.41 -12.79
CA ALA A 58 24.31 9.35 -11.79
C ALA A 58 23.15 8.36 -12.00
N SER A 59 22.44 8.43 -13.13
CA SER A 59 21.37 7.48 -13.47
C SER A 59 21.90 6.07 -13.67
N GLY A 60 21.19 5.07 -13.16
CA GLY A 60 21.49 3.66 -13.41
C GLY A 60 20.55 2.69 -12.70
N PRO A 61 20.65 1.39 -13.01
CA PRO A 61 19.80 0.32 -12.46
C PRO A 61 19.75 0.26 -10.93
N LEU A 62 20.87 0.57 -10.28
CA LEU A 62 20.96 0.60 -8.82
C LEU A 62 20.13 1.76 -8.22
N GLY A 63 20.08 2.89 -8.92
CA GLY A 63 19.26 4.03 -8.50
C GLY A 63 17.78 3.68 -8.52
N GLU A 64 17.32 3.10 -9.63
CA GLU A 64 15.93 2.61 -9.80
C GLU A 64 15.55 1.57 -8.75
N LEU A 65 16.43 0.59 -8.48
CA LEU A 65 16.22 -0.40 -7.42
C LEU A 65 16.10 0.26 -6.04
N PHE A 66 16.94 1.24 -5.75
CA PHE A 66 16.95 1.93 -4.47
C PHE A 66 15.70 2.80 -4.28
N ASP A 67 15.29 3.49 -5.33
CA ASP A 67 14.13 4.39 -5.35
C ASP A 67 12.83 3.63 -5.11
N HIS A 68 12.54 2.65 -5.98
CA HIS A 68 11.36 1.79 -5.84
C HIS A 68 11.39 0.95 -4.55
N GLY A 69 12.59 0.60 -4.06
CA GLY A 69 12.75 -0.07 -2.77
C GLY A 69 12.30 0.81 -1.58
N CYS A 70 12.60 2.11 -1.63
CA CYS A 70 12.11 3.07 -0.63
C CYS A 70 10.58 3.20 -0.73
N ASP A 71 10.03 3.27 -1.93
CA ASP A 71 8.57 3.34 -2.14
C ASP A 71 7.83 2.12 -1.61
N ALA A 72 8.39 0.92 -1.82
CA ALA A 72 7.80 -0.31 -1.32
C ALA A 72 7.71 -0.31 0.21
N ILE A 73 8.74 0.19 0.90
CA ILE A 73 8.74 0.33 2.36
C ILE A 73 7.75 1.42 2.79
N ASN A 74 7.80 2.58 2.15
CA ASN A 74 6.92 3.72 2.42
C ASN A 74 5.44 3.34 2.29
N THR A 75 5.09 2.47 1.34
CA THR A 75 3.73 1.96 1.13
C THR A 75 3.13 1.36 2.41
N SER A 76 3.92 0.59 3.17
CA SER A 76 3.48 0.03 4.46
C SER A 76 3.46 1.06 5.59
N LEU A 77 4.44 1.97 5.63
CA LEU A 77 4.53 3.02 6.65
C LEU A 77 3.39 4.04 6.53
N GLY A 78 3.02 4.41 5.31
CA GLY A 78 1.88 5.28 5.04
C GLY A 78 0.55 4.69 5.49
N VAL A 79 0.42 3.36 5.56
CA VAL A 79 -0.80 2.71 6.08
C VAL A 79 -0.95 2.94 7.59
N LEU A 80 0.15 3.07 8.33
CA LEU A 80 0.10 3.40 9.76
C LEU A 80 -0.45 4.82 9.98
N THR A 81 0.08 5.79 9.24
CA THR A 81 -0.39 7.19 9.33
C THR A 81 -1.82 7.32 8.80
N TRP A 82 -2.17 6.57 7.75
CA TRP A 82 -3.55 6.47 7.23
C TRP A 82 -4.53 5.96 8.29
N ALA A 83 -4.21 4.82 8.93
CA ALA A 83 -5.09 4.17 9.89
C ALA A 83 -5.36 5.06 11.11
N SER A 84 -4.33 5.75 11.63
CA SER A 84 -4.51 6.72 12.71
C SER A 84 -5.27 7.96 12.27
N ALA A 85 -4.98 8.51 11.08
CA ALA A 85 -5.63 9.73 10.59
C ALA A 85 -7.12 9.54 10.28
N THR A 86 -7.56 8.31 10.00
CA THR A 86 -8.94 7.97 9.60
C THR A 86 -9.71 7.18 10.66
N CYS A 87 -9.18 7.09 11.89
CA CYS A 87 -9.76 6.32 12.99
C CYS A 87 -10.06 4.85 12.63
N LEU A 88 -9.23 4.21 11.80
CA LEU A 88 -9.34 2.76 11.55
C LEU A 88 -8.71 1.94 12.67
N GLY A 89 -7.71 2.50 13.36
CA GLY A 89 -7.02 1.87 14.48
C GLY A 89 -6.38 0.52 14.13
N GLN A 90 -6.21 -0.35 15.12
CA GLN A 90 -5.81 -1.73 14.90
C GLN A 90 -7.05 -2.57 14.57
N SER A 91 -7.31 -2.75 13.28
CA SER A 91 -8.52 -3.43 12.82
C SER A 91 -8.33 -4.12 11.46
N TRP A 92 -9.30 -4.97 11.11
CA TRP A 92 -9.36 -5.57 9.78
C TRP A 92 -9.51 -4.55 8.65
N TRP A 93 -10.02 -3.35 8.92
CA TRP A 93 -10.03 -2.26 7.93
C TRP A 93 -8.63 -1.73 7.63
N THR A 94 -7.77 -1.66 8.65
CA THR A 94 -6.35 -1.34 8.48
C THR A 94 -5.60 -2.45 7.75
N VAL A 95 -5.89 -3.72 8.06
CA VAL A 95 -5.34 -4.87 7.31
C VAL A 95 -5.74 -4.81 5.84
N LEU A 96 -7.02 -4.53 5.55
CA LEU A 96 -7.50 -4.40 4.17
C LEU A 96 -6.81 -3.23 3.45
N SER A 97 -6.65 -2.09 4.12
CA SER A 97 -5.91 -0.93 3.59
C SER A 97 -4.45 -1.28 3.28
N LEU A 98 -3.80 -2.05 4.16
CA LEU A 98 -2.44 -2.55 3.94
C LEU A 98 -2.37 -3.40 2.68
N LEU A 99 -3.16 -4.47 2.61
CA LEU A 99 -3.13 -5.39 1.47
C LEU A 99 -3.52 -4.71 0.16
N ALA A 100 -4.45 -3.76 0.19
CA ALA A 100 -4.83 -2.96 -0.96
C ALA A 100 -3.67 -2.08 -1.46
N SER A 101 -2.99 -1.37 -0.56
CA SER A 101 -1.88 -0.48 -0.89
C SER A 101 -0.67 -1.25 -1.43
N LEU A 102 -0.29 -2.35 -0.76
CA LEU A 102 0.76 -3.26 -1.23
C LEU A 102 0.39 -3.89 -2.57
N GLY A 103 -0.88 -4.27 -2.76
CA GLY A 103 -1.36 -4.84 -4.01
C GLY A 103 -1.27 -3.87 -5.17
N ASN A 104 -1.66 -2.61 -4.95
CA ASN A 104 -1.52 -1.57 -5.96
C ASN A 104 -0.05 -1.39 -6.39
N PHE A 105 0.87 -1.30 -5.43
CA PHE A 105 2.31 -1.17 -5.72
C PHE A 105 2.88 -2.39 -6.45
N TYR A 106 2.50 -3.60 -6.02
CA TYR A 106 2.92 -4.84 -6.67
C TYR A 106 2.45 -4.89 -8.12
N LEU A 107 1.20 -4.52 -8.38
CA LEU A 107 0.62 -4.53 -9.73
C LEU A 107 1.33 -3.56 -10.67
N SER A 108 1.62 -2.33 -10.22
CA SER A 108 2.37 -1.37 -11.02
C SER A 108 3.76 -1.88 -11.37
N THR A 109 4.47 -2.49 -10.40
CA THR A 109 5.81 -3.03 -10.64
C THR A 109 5.77 -4.29 -11.51
N TRP A 110 4.74 -5.12 -11.37
CA TRP A 110 4.51 -6.30 -12.21
C TRP A 110 4.17 -5.92 -13.65
N ASP A 111 3.34 -4.89 -13.84
CA ASP A 111 3.02 -4.32 -15.16
C ASP A 111 4.31 -3.82 -15.82
N GLU A 112 5.10 -2.99 -15.12
CA GLU A 112 6.39 -2.49 -15.59
C GLU A 112 7.38 -3.62 -15.94
N TYR A 113 7.46 -4.67 -15.11
CA TYR A 113 8.31 -5.82 -15.40
C TYR A 113 8.01 -6.41 -16.80
N HIS A 114 6.74 -6.46 -17.20
CA HIS A 114 6.32 -7.05 -18.47
C HIS A 114 6.31 -6.07 -19.65
N THR A 115 5.86 -4.85 -19.44
CA THR A 115 5.71 -3.83 -20.48
C THR A 115 7.01 -3.08 -20.78
N GLY A 116 7.93 -3.03 -19.82
CA GLY A 116 9.16 -2.26 -19.94
C GLY A 116 9.01 -0.77 -19.63
N VAL A 117 7.81 -0.33 -19.25
CA VAL A 117 7.48 1.08 -19.01
C VAL A 117 6.57 1.19 -17.80
N LEU A 118 6.94 2.02 -16.82
CA LEU A 118 6.06 2.35 -15.71
C LEU A 118 4.87 3.19 -16.21
N TYR A 119 3.71 2.54 -16.33
CA TYR A 119 2.47 3.23 -16.71
C TYR A 119 1.82 3.87 -15.48
N LEU A 120 2.01 5.18 -15.35
CA LEU A 120 1.29 6.00 -14.38
C LEU A 120 -0.06 6.37 -15.03
N GLY A 121 -1.13 5.70 -14.65
CA GLY A 121 -2.46 5.83 -15.28
C GLY A 121 -2.92 7.29 -15.47
N HIS A 122 -3.70 7.56 -16.53
CA HIS A 122 -4.16 8.93 -16.86
C HIS A 122 -5.18 9.51 -15.85
N PHE A 123 -5.81 8.66 -15.04
CA PHE A 123 -6.72 9.04 -13.97
C PHE A 123 -6.38 8.21 -12.73
N SER A 124 -6.29 8.86 -11.56
CA SER A 124 -5.89 8.23 -10.29
C SER A 124 -4.52 7.55 -10.34
N GLY A 125 -3.54 8.21 -10.98
CA GLY A 125 -2.15 7.80 -10.90
C GLY A 125 -1.59 7.98 -9.48
N PRO A 126 -0.32 7.58 -9.25
CA PRO A 126 0.30 7.70 -7.92
C PRO A 126 0.27 9.12 -7.37
N VAL A 127 0.39 10.15 -8.22
CA VAL A 127 0.38 11.55 -7.80
C VAL A 127 -0.99 11.96 -7.26
N GLU A 128 -2.07 11.71 -8.00
CA GLU A 128 -3.43 12.06 -7.54
C GLU A 128 -3.80 11.31 -6.27
N GLY A 129 -3.44 10.02 -6.19
CA GLY A 129 -3.65 9.20 -5.01
C GLY A 129 -2.93 9.74 -3.77
N ILE A 130 -1.65 10.07 -3.90
CA ILE A 130 -0.86 10.61 -2.78
C ILE A 130 -1.37 11.99 -2.38
N LEU A 131 -1.71 12.87 -3.33
CA LEU A 131 -2.28 14.20 -3.00
C LEU A 131 -3.63 14.08 -2.27
N MET A 132 -4.46 13.08 -2.60
CA MET A 132 -5.68 12.78 -1.85
C MET A 132 -5.36 12.36 -0.41
N LEU A 133 -4.36 11.48 -0.21
CA LEU A 133 -3.92 11.08 1.13
C LEU A 133 -3.36 12.26 1.94
N VAL A 134 -2.58 13.15 1.30
CA VAL A 134 -2.13 14.41 1.90
C VAL A 134 -3.33 15.24 2.34
N GLY A 135 -4.32 15.42 1.47
CA GLY A 135 -5.56 16.13 1.79
C GLY A 135 -6.28 15.52 3.00
N ILE A 136 -6.40 14.20 3.06
CA ILE A 136 -7.02 13.48 4.19
C ILE A 136 -6.27 13.76 5.49
N HIS A 137 -4.94 13.71 5.49
CA HIS A 137 -4.13 14.05 6.67
C HIS A 137 -4.33 15.51 7.11
N LEU A 138 -4.41 16.45 6.17
CA LEU A 138 -4.66 17.87 6.49
C LEU A 138 -6.07 18.09 7.05
N ILE A 139 -7.09 17.38 6.54
CA ILE A 139 -8.46 17.39 7.05
C ILE A 139 -8.49 16.84 8.48
N SER A 140 -7.83 15.71 8.75
CA SER A 140 -7.69 15.14 10.10
C SER A 140 -6.96 16.09 11.04
N GLY A 141 -5.96 16.84 10.56
CA GLY A 141 -5.28 17.86 11.36
C GLY A 141 -6.18 19.04 11.71
N TYR A 142 -7.04 19.47 10.79
CA TYR A 142 -7.91 20.64 11.01
C TYR A 142 -9.13 20.32 11.88
N PHE A 143 -9.86 19.26 11.54
CA PHE A 143 -11.11 18.90 12.24
C PHE A 143 -10.91 17.89 13.38
N GLY A 144 -9.73 17.27 13.47
CA GLY A 144 -9.53 16.05 14.25
C GLY A 144 -9.87 14.80 13.42
N PRO A 145 -9.28 13.63 13.74
CA PRO A 145 -9.45 12.39 12.98
C PRO A 145 -10.87 11.80 13.14
N THR A 146 -11.58 12.11 14.23
CA THR A 146 -12.93 11.60 14.51
C THR A 146 -13.98 12.09 13.51
N ILE A 147 -13.66 13.11 12.68
CA ILE A 147 -14.54 13.50 11.57
C ILE A 147 -14.83 12.31 10.63
N TRP A 148 -13.88 11.39 10.49
CA TRP A 148 -14.02 10.23 9.61
C TRP A 148 -14.95 9.15 10.18
N GLU A 149 -15.31 9.23 11.46
CA GLU A 149 -16.28 8.31 12.09
C GLU A 149 -17.73 8.79 11.93
N LEU A 150 -17.92 10.03 11.45
CA LEU A 150 -19.24 10.55 11.10
C LEU A 150 -19.90 9.65 10.05
N ARG A 151 -21.19 9.45 10.20
CA ARG A 151 -22.03 8.81 9.19
C ARG A 151 -22.36 9.79 8.07
N LEU A 152 -22.67 9.27 6.88
CA LEU A 152 -23.09 10.10 5.76
C LEU A 152 -24.33 10.93 6.07
N GLU A 153 -25.26 10.40 6.88
CA GLU A 153 -26.43 11.14 7.34
C GLU A 153 -26.11 12.34 8.24
N GLU A 154 -25.04 12.24 9.02
CA GLU A 154 -24.55 13.29 9.91
C GLU A 154 -23.73 14.33 9.13
N ALA A 155 -22.91 13.88 8.18
CA ALA A 155 -22.07 14.73 7.35
C ALA A 155 -22.86 15.53 6.29
N LEU A 156 -23.98 14.98 5.81
CA LEU A 156 -24.82 15.58 4.76
C LEU A 156 -26.29 15.70 5.24
N PRO A 157 -26.57 16.57 6.23
CA PRO A 157 -27.89 16.69 6.84
C PRO A 157 -28.96 17.29 5.90
N ALA A 158 -28.54 17.89 4.79
CA ALA A 158 -29.44 18.45 3.77
C ALA A 158 -30.12 17.37 2.90
N ILE A 159 -29.60 16.13 2.88
CA ILE A 159 -30.14 15.02 2.10
C ILE A 159 -31.16 14.25 2.96
N ASN A 160 -32.32 13.92 2.40
CA ASN A 160 -33.30 13.09 3.10
C ASN A 160 -32.92 11.60 3.01
N TRP A 161 -32.14 11.14 3.98
CA TRP A 161 -31.71 9.74 4.09
C TRP A 161 -32.82 8.77 4.53
N THR A 162 -34.01 9.26 4.91
CA THR A 162 -35.09 8.43 5.43
C THR A 162 -36.11 7.97 4.38
N TYR A 163 -35.97 8.44 3.13
CA TYR A 163 -36.92 8.25 2.03
C TYR A 163 -37.15 6.78 1.65
N SER A 164 -36.11 5.95 1.71
CA SER A 164 -36.16 4.52 1.37
C SER A 164 -35.23 3.70 2.27
N ASN A 165 -35.37 2.37 2.27
CA ASN A 165 -34.44 1.50 3.00
C ASN A 165 -33.00 1.63 2.48
N ASP A 166 -32.83 1.79 1.16
CA ASP A 166 -31.50 1.94 0.54
C ASP A 166 -30.83 3.25 0.95
N THR A 167 -31.59 4.35 1.00
CA THR A 167 -31.05 5.65 1.44
C THR A 167 -30.68 5.62 2.92
N ARG A 168 -31.44 4.92 3.78
CA ARG A 168 -31.06 4.72 5.19
C ARG A 168 -29.79 3.90 5.33
N PHE A 169 -29.65 2.84 4.55
CA PHE A 169 -28.45 2.01 4.55
C PHE A 169 -27.22 2.80 4.13
N ILE A 170 -27.30 3.58 3.04
CA ILE A 170 -26.19 4.43 2.60
C ILE A 170 -25.90 5.51 3.63
N GLY A 171 -26.92 6.16 4.19
CA GLY A 171 -26.78 7.20 5.22
C GLY A 171 -26.04 6.71 6.47
N ALA A 172 -26.18 5.43 6.82
CA ALA A 172 -25.52 4.82 7.98
C ALA A 172 -24.02 4.51 7.78
N ILE A 173 -23.51 4.57 6.54
CA ILE A 173 -22.09 4.31 6.24
C ILE A 173 -21.23 5.44 6.84
N GLN A 174 -20.16 5.07 7.54
CA GLN A 174 -19.18 6.03 8.07
C GLN A 174 -18.24 6.54 6.96
N LEU A 175 -17.74 7.77 7.11
CA LEU A 175 -16.86 8.38 6.12
C LEU A 175 -15.56 7.59 5.91
N ASN A 176 -14.97 7.02 6.97
CA ASN A 176 -13.79 6.14 6.88
C ASN A 176 -14.08 4.87 6.04
N GLN A 177 -15.25 4.24 6.22
CA GLN A 177 -15.69 3.09 5.44
C GLN A 177 -15.93 3.49 3.98
N LEU A 178 -16.49 4.67 3.73
CA LEU A 178 -16.64 5.20 2.37
C LEU A 178 -15.28 5.36 1.68
N LEU A 179 -14.25 5.85 2.39
CA LEU A 179 -12.89 5.94 1.85
C LEU A 179 -12.34 4.56 1.47
N ILE A 180 -12.59 3.53 2.27
CA ILE A 180 -12.21 2.14 1.96
C ILE A 180 -12.92 1.63 0.70
N VAL A 181 -14.23 1.92 0.57
CA VAL A 181 -15.00 1.55 -0.64
C VAL A 181 -14.43 2.23 -1.88
N ILE A 182 -14.16 3.54 -1.81
CA ILE A 182 -13.54 4.30 -2.91
C ILE A 182 -12.18 3.71 -3.27
N GLY A 183 -11.31 3.48 -2.27
CA GLY A 183 -10.00 2.87 -2.48
C GLY A 183 -10.08 1.47 -3.10
N SER A 184 -11.05 0.66 -2.69
CA SER A 184 -11.29 -0.67 -3.24
C SER A 184 -11.72 -0.62 -4.71
N LEU A 185 -12.58 0.33 -5.08
CA LEU A 185 -12.99 0.55 -6.47
C LEU A 185 -11.79 0.95 -7.34
N VAL A 186 -10.96 1.89 -6.86
CA VAL A 186 -9.74 2.30 -7.57
C VAL A 186 -8.79 1.11 -7.75
N LEU A 187 -8.58 0.30 -6.72
CA LEU A 187 -7.74 -0.90 -6.81
C LEU A 187 -8.26 -1.89 -7.86
N ILE A 188 -9.57 -2.15 -7.90
CA ILE A 188 -10.18 -3.06 -8.88
C ILE A 188 -9.94 -2.54 -10.31
N LEU A 189 -10.10 -1.24 -10.53
CA LEU A 189 -9.83 -0.61 -11.83
C LEU A 189 -8.35 -0.72 -12.20
N ASN A 190 -7.43 -0.51 -11.24
CA ASN A 190 -6.00 -0.64 -11.45
C ASN A 190 -5.57 -2.09 -11.76
N ILE A 191 -6.16 -3.08 -11.07
CA ILE A 191 -5.98 -4.51 -11.40
C ILE A 191 -6.40 -4.76 -12.86
N GLY A 192 -7.59 -4.31 -13.23
CA GLY A 192 -8.12 -4.49 -14.59
C GLY A 192 -7.20 -3.86 -15.64
N ALA A 193 -6.78 -2.61 -15.40
CA ALA A 193 -5.88 -1.88 -16.29
C ALA A 193 -4.52 -2.58 -16.44
N ALA A 194 -3.87 -2.96 -15.34
CA ALA A 194 -2.58 -3.65 -15.35
C ALA A 194 -2.67 -5.00 -16.10
N VAL A 195 -3.72 -5.79 -15.84
CA VAL A 195 -3.93 -7.07 -16.54
C VAL A 195 -4.14 -6.86 -18.04
N ILE A 196 -4.95 -5.88 -18.43
CA ILE A 196 -5.18 -5.54 -19.85
C ILE A 196 -3.88 -5.08 -20.50
N ASN A 197 -3.09 -4.23 -19.84
CA ASN A 197 -1.79 -3.76 -20.33
C ASN A 197 -0.84 -4.93 -20.58
N VAL A 198 -0.65 -5.80 -19.59
CA VAL A 198 0.22 -6.97 -19.70
C VAL A 198 -0.26 -7.89 -20.82
N ILE A 199 -1.55 -8.25 -20.88
CA ILE A 199 -2.09 -9.09 -21.96
C ILE A 199 -1.87 -8.44 -23.32
N SER A 200 -2.10 -7.12 -23.43
CA SER A 200 -1.90 -6.36 -24.65
C SER A 200 -0.46 -6.46 -25.16
N VAL A 201 0.56 -6.25 -24.31
CA VAL A 201 1.97 -6.35 -24.74
C VAL A 201 2.41 -7.79 -24.99
N LYS A 202 1.76 -8.80 -24.40
CA LYS A 202 2.02 -10.21 -24.74
C LYS A 202 1.48 -10.59 -26.12
N LEU A 203 0.34 -10.03 -26.51
CA LEU A 203 -0.26 -10.23 -27.83
C LEU A 203 0.39 -9.37 -28.92
N LYS A 204 0.71 -8.12 -28.58
CA LYS A 204 1.30 -7.11 -29.46
C LYS A 204 2.55 -6.51 -28.79
N PRO A 205 3.71 -7.17 -28.89
CA PRO A 205 4.93 -6.71 -28.25
C PRO A 205 5.38 -5.33 -28.74
N THR A 206 5.94 -4.57 -27.83
CA THR A 206 6.63 -3.30 -28.08
C THR A 206 8.14 -3.49 -27.97
N ASP A 207 8.93 -2.50 -28.42
CA ASP A 207 10.39 -2.53 -28.35
C ASP A 207 10.94 -2.65 -26.91
N TYR A 208 10.15 -2.25 -25.92
CA TYR A 208 10.52 -2.28 -24.50
C TYR A 208 9.99 -3.51 -23.76
N SER A 209 8.95 -4.16 -24.29
CA SER A 209 8.29 -5.29 -23.64
C SER A 209 9.18 -6.53 -23.55
N ARG A 210 8.92 -7.38 -22.54
CA ARG A 210 9.68 -8.64 -22.39
C ARG A 210 9.41 -9.58 -23.55
N ALA A 211 10.49 -10.19 -24.06
CA ALA A 211 10.43 -11.13 -25.18
C ALA A 211 9.55 -12.37 -24.94
N ASP A 212 9.41 -12.83 -23.69
CA ASP A 212 8.49 -13.92 -23.35
C ASP A 212 7.03 -13.49 -23.56
N ARG A 213 6.33 -14.18 -24.47
CA ARG A 213 4.95 -13.89 -24.86
C ARG A 213 3.90 -14.69 -24.09
N SER A 214 4.29 -15.54 -23.15
CA SER A 214 3.35 -16.38 -22.42
C SER A 214 2.48 -15.55 -21.46
N ILE A 215 1.19 -15.44 -21.76
CA ILE A 215 0.20 -14.81 -20.89
C ILE A 215 0.06 -15.59 -19.58
N VAL A 216 0.03 -16.92 -19.65
CA VAL A 216 -0.12 -17.77 -18.46
C VAL A 216 1.03 -17.54 -17.49
N LYS A 217 2.28 -17.53 -17.99
CA LYS A 217 3.44 -17.24 -17.13
C LYS A 217 3.36 -15.83 -16.53
N ALA A 218 2.95 -14.84 -17.32
CA ALA A 218 2.78 -13.48 -16.83
C ALA A 218 1.77 -13.41 -15.66
N LEU A 219 0.59 -14.04 -15.82
CA LEU A 219 -0.44 -14.10 -14.78
C LEU A 219 0.00 -14.92 -13.56
N LEU A 220 0.78 -15.98 -13.77
CA LEU A 220 1.42 -16.69 -12.65
C LEU A 220 2.39 -15.79 -11.87
N GLY A 221 2.85 -14.68 -12.44
CA GLY A 221 3.64 -13.67 -11.73
C GLY A 221 2.85 -12.92 -10.64
N LEU A 222 1.52 -13.05 -10.58
CA LEU A 222 0.69 -12.52 -9.50
C LEU A 222 0.63 -13.45 -8.28
N THR A 223 0.96 -14.73 -8.44
CA THR A 223 0.86 -15.73 -7.36
C THR A 223 1.71 -15.39 -6.14
N PRO A 224 2.93 -14.83 -6.23
CA PRO A 224 3.73 -14.54 -5.05
C PRO A 224 3.03 -13.54 -4.13
N PHE A 225 2.36 -12.52 -4.68
CA PHE A 225 1.60 -11.55 -3.89
C PHE A 225 0.33 -12.17 -3.29
N VAL A 226 -0.42 -12.94 -4.08
CA VAL A 226 -1.61 -13.65 -3.58
C VAL A 226 -1.24 -14.60 -2.43
N SER A 227 -0.12 -15.33 -2.54
CA SER A 227 0.40 -16.19 -1.47
C SER A 227 0.78 -15.38 -0.22
N MET A 228 1.42 -14.23 -0.39
CA MET A 228 1.75 -13.35 0.73
C MET A 228 0.49 -12.86 1.47
N CYS A 229 -0.53 -12.40 0.73
CA CYS A 229 -1.81 -11.97 1.30
C CYS A 229 -2.49 -13.11 2.06
N TYR A 230 -2.54 -14.30 1.45
CA TYR A 230 -3.15 -15.48 2.06
C TYR A 230 -2.45 -15.87 3.37
N LEU A 231 -1.11 -15.99 3.36
CA LEU A 231 -0.34 -16.40 4.54
C LEU A 231 -0.43 -15.34 5.66
N THR A 232 -0.40 -14.05 5.30
CA THR A 232 -0.58 -12.95 6.26
C THR A 232 -1.97 -13.03 6.92
N TYR A 233 -3.03 -13.16 6.12
CA TYR A 233 -4.40 -13.33 6.61
C TYR A 233 -4.54 -14.58 7.49
N LYS A 234 -3.93 -15.70 7.11
CA LYS A 234 -3.97 -16.95 7.88
C LYS A 234 -3.32 -16.79 9.23
N TRP A 235 -2.14 -16.16 9.32
CA TRP A 235 -1.48 -15.90 10.59
C TRP A 235 -2.34 -15.00 11.49
N MET A 236 -2.83 -13.88 10.97
CA MET A 236 -3.70 -12.95 11.69
C MET A 236 -5.02 -13.58 12.16
N SER A 237 -5.57 -14.51 11.38
CA SER A 237 -6.80 -15.22 11.73
C SER A 237 -6.59 -16.30 12.79
N LEU A 238 -5.39 -16.89 12.84
CA LEU A 238 -5.01 -17.86 13.87
C LEU A 238 -4.58 -17.15 15.16
N TRP A 239 -4.03 -15.95 15.09
CA TRP A 239 -3.64 -15.17 16.26
C TRP A 239 -4.30 -13.78 16.25
N PRO A 240 -5.56 -13.67 16.74
CA PRO A 240 -6.32 -12.42 16.65
C PRO A 240 -5.66 -11.21 17.32
N ASP A 241 -4.84 -11.40 18.36
CA ASP A 241 -4.12 -10.30 19.03
C ASP A 241 -3.14 -9.60 18.08
N LEU A 242 -2.67 -10.27 17.01
CA LEU A 242 -1.89 -9.61 15.97
C LEU A 242 -2.67 -8.51 15.27
N VAL A 243 -4.00 -8.63 15.18
CA VAL A 243 -4.85 -7.62 14.55
C VAL A 243 -5.31 -6.58 15.56
N ASN A 244 -5.64 -7.00 16.79
CA ASN A 244 -6.29 -6.12 17.77
C ASN A 244 -5.27 -5.37 18.66
N GLU A 245 -4.10 -5.95 18.91
CA GLU A 245 -3.13 -5.43 19.89
C GLU A 245 -1.76 -5.12 19.29
N HIS A 246 -1.32 -5.87 18.27
CA HIS A 246 0.06 -5.78 17.76
C HIS A 246 0.17 -5.38 16.29
N LEU A 247 -0.93 -4.99 15.65
CA LEU A 247 -0.99 -4.71 14.21
C LEU A 247 -0.03 -3.60 13.81
N ALA A 248 0.08 -2.55 14.62
CA ALA A 248 0.95 -1.41 14.37
C ALA A 248 2.43 -1.81 14.22
N LEU A 249 2.89 -2.78 15.03
CA LEU A 249 4.25 -3.31 14.95
C LEU A 249 4.40 -4.39 13.88
N PHE A 250 3.32 -5.10 13.56
CA PHE A 250 3.32 -6.14 12.55
C PHE A 250 3.36 -5.58 11.12
N ILE A 251 2.73 -4.43 10.87
CA ILE A 251 2.70 -3.75 9.55
C ILE A 251 4.12 -3.51 8.99
N PRO A 252 5.08 -2.90 9.72
CA PRO A 252 6.46 -2.76 9.24
C PRO A 252 7.13 -4.09 8.88
N ALA A 253 6.88 -5.17 9.62
CA ALA A 253 7.44 -6.49 9.31
C ALA A 253 6.90 -7.03 7.97
N ILE A 254 5.58 -6.92 7.75
CA ILE A 254 4.95 -7.23 6.45
C ILE A 254 5.51 -6.33 5.35
N GLY A 255 5.70 -5.04 5.61
CA GLY A 255 6.30 -4.07 4.70
C GLY A 255 7.71 -4.45 4.26
N LEU A 256 8.56 -4.92 5.17
CA LEU A 256 9.92 -5.38 4.84
C LEU A 256 9.92 -6.65 3.98
N LEU A 257 9.05 -7.62 4.29
CA LEU A 257 8.89 -8.82 3.47
C LEU A 257 8.40 -8.46 2.06
N PHE A 258 7.46 -7.53 1.97
CA PHE A 258 6.96 -7.00 0.71
C PHE A 258 8.04 -6.27 -0.09
N GLY A 259 8.77 -5.36 0.56
CA GLY A 259 9.87 -4.61 -0.05
C GLY A 259 10.95 -5.54 -0.60
N TYR A 260 11.28 -6.61 0.12
CA TYR A 260 12.18 -7.64 -0.40
C TYR A 260 11.60 -8.36 -1.62
N GLN A 261 10.33 -8.75 -1.59
CA GLN A 261 9.66 -9.41 -2.71
C GLN A 261 9.62 -8.56 -3.97
N VAL A 262 9.24 -7.29 -3.86
CA VAL A 262 9.21 -6.38 -4.99
C VAL A 262 10.62 -6.01 -5.44
N GLY A 263 11.57 -5.88 -4.50
CA GLY A 263 13.00 -5.73 -4.81
C GLY A 263 13.53 -6.81 -5.73
N LEU A 264 13.18 -8.08 -5.51
CA LEU A 264 13.54 -9.18 -6.42
C LEU A 264 12.95 -8.99 -7.83
N MET A 265 11.71 -8.50 -7.92
CA MET A 265 11.05 -8.23 -9.20
C MET A 265 11.70 -7.06 -9.95
N ILE A 266 12.07 -6.00 -9.23
CA ILE A 266 12.80 -4.85 -9.80
C ILE A 266 14.19 -5.29 -10.27
N VAL A 267 14.94 -6.05 -9.46
CA VAL A 267 16.22 -6.64 -9.87
C VAL A 267 16.06 -7.47 -11.14
N ALA A 268 15.02 -8.31 -11.21
CA ALA A 268 14.76 -9.11 -12.39
C ALA A 268 14.42 -8.24 -13.63
N HIS A 269 13.70 -7.14 -13.44
CA HIS A 269 13.42 -6.17 -14.51
C HIS A 269 14.70 -5.51 -15.03
N VAL A 270 15.48 -4.88 -14.14
CA VAL A 270 16.64 -4.07 -14.54
C VAL A 270 17.80 -4.93 -15.03
N ALA A 271 18.01 -6.11 -14.45
CA ALA A 271 19.04 -7.07 -14.86
C ALA A 271 18.55 -8.03 -15.97
N LYS A 272 17.32 -7.85 -16.47
CA LYS A 272 16.69 -8.66 -17.53
C LYS A 272 16.59 -10.16 -17.20
N LEU A 273 16.60 -10.54 -15.93
CA LEU A 273 16.50 -11.92 -15.44
C LEU A 273 15.06 -12.46 -15.50
N SER A 274 14.89 -13.76 -15.30
CA SER A 274 13.57 -14.39 -15.20
C SER A 274 12.77 -13.85 -14.00
N PHE A 275 11.44 -13.87 -14.13
CA PHE A 275 10.55 -13.42 -13.07
C PHE A 275 10.73 -14.28 -11.79
N PRO A 276 10.81 -13.66 -10.60
CA PRO A 276 10.96 -14.39 -9.34
C PRO A 276 9.60 -14.92 -8.84
N TYR A 277 9.21 -16.12 -9.29
CA TYR A 277 7.94 -16.76 -8.88
C TYR A 277 7.92 -17.27 -7.44
N ILE A 278 9.08 -17.40 -6.79
CA ILE A 278 9.19 -17.95 -5.43
C ILE A 278 10.04 -17.01 -4.59
N ASN A 279 9.49 -16.59 -3.45
CA ASN A 279 10.22 -15.87 -2.42
C ASN A 279 10.27 -16.73 -1.16
N VAL A 280 11.40 -17.43 -0.96
CA VAL A 280 11.61 -18.35 0.16
C VAL A 280 11.55 -17.64 1.50
N SER A 281 12.09 -16.42 1.59
CA SER A 281 12.09 -15.64 2.84
C SER A 281 10.66 -15.25 3.25
N MET A 282 9.86 -14.71 2.32
CA MET A 282 8.47 -14.36 2.59
C MET A 282 7.64 -15.59 2.98
N ILE A 283 7.73 -16.67 2.18
CA ILE A 283 6.98 -17.90 2.43
C ILE A 283 7.42 -18.52 3.76
N GLY A 284 8.71 -18.62 4.01
CA GLY A 284 9.27 -19.18 5.23
C GLY A 284 8.81 -18.42 6.47
N CYS A 285 8.97 -17.10 6.51
CA CYS A 285 8.59 -16.29 7.66
C CYS A 285 7.08 -16.39 7.96
N LEU A 286 6.22 -16.20 6.95
CA LEU A 286 4.77 -16.21 7.18
C LEU A 286 4.20 -17.59 7.44
N SER A 287 4.73 -18.64 6.80
CA SER A 287 4.29 -20.02 7.05
C SER A 287 4.72 -20.53 8.42
N LEU A 288 5.94 -20.22 8.87
CA LEU A 288 6.41 -20.57 10.22
C LEU A 288 5.59 -19.86 11.30
N GLY A 289 5.29 -18.57 11.11
CA GLY A 289 4.43 -17.82 12.01
C GLY A 289 3.01 -18.39 12.08
N SER A 290 2.42 -18.69 10.93
CA SER A 290 1.09 -19.33 10.86
C SER A 290 1.08 -20.71 11.51
N LEU A 291 2.12 -21.51 11.30
CA LEU A 291 2.27 -22.84 11.88
C LEU A 291 2.41 -22.76 13.39
N TYR A 292 3.24 -21.84 13.91
CA TYR A 292 3.38 -21.62 15.35
C TYR A 292 2.04 -21.26 15.99
N ALA A 293 1.31 -20.29 15.41
CA ALA A 293 0.00 -19.89 15.90
C ALA A 293 -1.02 -21.04 15.87
N TYR A 294 -0.97 -21.89 14.83
CA TYR A 294 -1.81 -23.08 14.77
C TYR A 294 -1.48 -24.09 15.87
N LEU A 295 -0.20 -24.37 16.10
CA LEU A 295 0.24 -25.34 17.11
C LEU A 295 -0.11 -24.90 18.53
N GLU A 296 0.05 -23.61 18.84
CA GLU A 296 -0.36 -23.02 20.12
C GLU A 296 -1.87 -23.18 20.35
N ASN A 297 -2.69 -22.81 19.36
CA ASN A 297 -4.15 -22.87 19.48
C ASN A 297 -4.69 -24.29 19.69
N GLU A 298 -4.03 -25.29 19.11
CA GLU A 298 -4.40 -26.70 19.25
C GLU A 298 -3.79 -27.34 20.52
N GLY A 299 -2.99 -26.60 21.30
CA GLY A 299 -2.38 -27.06 22.54
C GLY A 299 -1.22 -28.04 22.35
N TYR A 300 -0.50 -27.94 21.24
CA TYR A 300 0.70 -28.75 20.97
C TYR A 300 2.00 -28.13 21.55
N LEU A 301 1.96 -26.87 21.98
CA LEU A 301 3.04 -26.13 22.65
C LEU A 301 2.58 -25.75 24.07
#